data_AF-A0A5C5YET8-F1
#
_entry.id   AF-A0A5C5YET8-F1
#
_cell.length_a   1.000
_cell.length_b   1.000
_cell.length_c   1.000
_cell.angle_alpha   90.00
_cell.angle_beta   90.00
_cell.angle_gamma   90.00
#
_symmetry.space_group_name_H-M   'P 1'
#
loop_
_entity.id
_entity.type
_entity.pdbx_description
1 polymer ?
#
loop_
_entity_poly.entity_id
_entity_poly.type
_entity_poly.pdbx_seq_one_letter_code
_entity_poly.pdbx_strand_id
1 'polypeptide(L)'
;MYRNYLATALILTITGLLLPAELLAQYGVYGPYGRRGGSTAAGDQMRGAGALAVGLGQGSLLESMSATQLQKALQERLKLRQESLEGYYNNKAFREEELKRKTAEGVANYKAAAKRSTHKRLSKSQIHPSTGELYWPKPLDAKELEPYRRPIEESLAKRGSPGETYDRFDYLKVAKMLNLISEAVDSIKDKLDAAEVVALKQYLEQIDYDARFNAADERIDY
;
A
#
# COMPACT_ATOMS: atom_id res chain seq x y z
N MET A 1 -27.01 -13.08 31.58
CA MET A 1 -27.20 -14.54 31.70
C MET A 1 -26.59 -15.20 30.47
N TYR A 2 -25.40 -15.77 30.61
CA TYR A 2 -24.67 -16.51 29.57
C TYR A 2 -25.20 -17.95 29.48
N ARG A 3 -25.46 -18.46 28.28
CA ARG A 3 -25.74 -19.89 28.03
C ARG A 3 -24.65 -20.47 27.12
N ASN A 4 -23.84 -21.34 27.74
CA ASN A 4 -22.92 -22.30 27.13
C ASN A 4 -23.69 -23.48 26.53
N TYR A 5 -23.21 -24.04 25.40
CA TYR A 5 -23.11 -25.48 25.07
C TYR A 5 -22.07 -25.58 23.91
N LEU A 6 -20.88 -26.18 24.05
CA LEU A 6 -20.58 -27.64 23.94
C LEU A 6 -21.26 -28.27 22.72
N ALA A 7 -20.66 -29.07 21.85
CA ALA A 7 -19.32 -29.64 21.62
C ALA A 7 -19.45 -30.39 20.27
N THR A 8 -18.34 -30.74 19.61
CA THR A 8 -18.04 -32.09 19.04
C THR A 8 -17.06 -32.00 17.88
N ALA A 9 -15.95 -32.71 18.04
CA ALA A 9 -14.92 -32.98 17.07
C ALA A 9 -15.38 -34.00 16.02
N LEU A 10 -14.81 -33.94 14.81
CA LEU A 10 -14.67 -35.12 13.96
C LEU A 10 -13.33 -35.07 13.20
N ILE A 11 -12.47 -36.01 13.56
CA ILE A 11 -11.22 -36.38 12.90
C ILE A 11 -11.58 -37.25 11.69
N LEU A 12 -10.96 -37.02 10.53
CA LEU A 12 -10.82 -38.08 9.53
C LEU A 12 -9.50 -37.97 8.75
N THR A 13 -8.63 -38.91 9.10
CA THR A 13 -7.36 -39.30 8.51
C THR A 13 -7.50 -39.80 7.08
N ILE A 14 -6.65 -39.34 6.16
CA ILE A 14 -6.44 -39.99 4.86
C ILE A 14 -4.96 -40.40 4.78
N THR A 15 -4.71 -41.68 5.06
CA THR A 15 -3.45 -42.39 4.86
C THR A 15 -3.60 -43.37 3.70
N GLY A 16 -2.70 -43.27 2.71
CA GLY A 16 -2.11 -44.40 2.00
C GLY A 16 -2.87 -45.03 0.82
N LEU A 17 -2.30 -44.90 -0.37
CA LEU A 17 -2.26 -45.99 -1.36
C LEU A 17 -1.12 -45.76 -2.36
N LEU A 18 0.04 -46.33 -2.02
CA LEU A 18 1.08 -46.74 -2.97
C LEU A 18 0.50 -47.90 -3.80
N LEU A 19 0.60 -47.84 -5.12
CA LEU A 19 0.42 -49.00 -6.00
C LEU A 19 1.78 -49.37 -6.62
N PRO A 20 2.28 -50.61 -6.45
CA PRO A 20 3.43 -51.10 -7.19
C PRO A 20 3.01 -51.45 -8.62
N ALA A 21 3.78 -50.98 -9.60
CA ALA A 21 3.66 -51.43 -10.99
C ALA A 21 4.34 -52.80 -11.13
N GLU A 22 3.55 -53.87 -11.09
CA GLU A 22 4.03 -55.21 -11.40
C GLU A 22 4.18 -55.41 -12.92
N LEU A 23 5.36 -55.90 -13.26
CA LEU A 23 5.80 -56.41 -14.55
C LEU A 23 5.27 -57.84 -14.76
N LEU A 24 5.15 -58.22 -16.04
CA LEU A 24 4.99 -59.58 -16.61
C LEU A 24 3.56 -60.04 -16.97
N ALA A 25 3.27 -59.98 -18.27
CA ALA A 25 2.55 -61.05 -18.95
C ALA A 25 3.07 -61.19 -20.38
N GLN A 26 4.11 -61.99 -20.54
CA GLN A 26 4.53 -62.59 -21.80
C GLN A 26 3.49 -63.66 -22.14
N TYR A 27 2.63 -63.43 -23.14
CA TYR A 27 1.77 -64.48 -23.70
C TYR A 27 2.26 -64.80 -25.11
N GLY A 28 3.04 -65.88 -25.20
CA GLY A 28 3.36 -66.52 -26.46
C GLY A 28 2.09 -67.14 -27.03
N VAL A 29 1.57 -66.55 -28.11
CA VAL A 29 0.52 -67.17 -28.93
C VAL A 29 1.19 -67.84 -30.11
N TYR A 30 1.35 -69.15 -29.96
CA TYR A 30 1.74 -70.10 -30.99
C TYR A 30 0.63 -70.14 -32.05
N GLY A 31 0.90 -69.64 -33.26
CA GLY A 31 0.01 -69.71 -34.41
C GLY A 31 0.68 -70.48 -35.56
N PRO A 32 0.30 -71.74 -35.83
CA PRO A 32 0.94 -72.56 -36.85
C PRO A 32 0.19 -72.42 -38.18
N TYR A 33 0.36 -71.31 -38.90
CA TYR A 33 -0.11 -71.20 -40.29
C TYR A 33 0.87 -70.41 -41.17
N GLY A 34 1.58 -71.16 -42.00
CA GLY A 34 2.04 -70.83 -43.35
C GLY A 34 2.47 -69.40 -43.69
N ARG A 35 3.80 -69.19 -43.77
CA ARG A 35 4.39 -68.33 -44.81
C ARG A 35 5.78 -68.82 -45.19
N ARG A 36 5.85 -69.70 -46.20
CA ARG A 36 7.04 -69.79 -47.05
C ARG A 36 7.17 -68.46 -47.79
N GLY A 37 7.89 -67.52 -47.21
CA GLY A 37 8.50 -66.42 -47.94
C GLY A 37 9.98 -66.72 -48.04
N GLY A 38 10.44 -67.21 -49.19
CA GLY A 38 11.86 -67.25 -49.47
C GLY A 38 12.36 -65.81 -49.49
N SER A 39 13.03 -65.36 -48.44
CA SER A 39 13.82 -64.15 -48.49
C SER A 39 15.03 -64.43 -49.37
N THR A 40 14.97 -63.98 -50.62
CA THR A 40 16.17 -63.90 -51.45
C THR A 40 17.04 -62.79 -50.88
N ALA A 41 18.37 -62.96 -50.86
CA ALA A 41 19.31 -61.92 -50.41
C ALA A 41 19.04 -60.57 -51.11
N ALA A 42 18.60 -60.61 -52.37
CA ALA A 42 18.15 -59.44 -53.12
C ALA A 42 16.86 -58.79 -52.56
N GLY A 43 15.85 -59.58 -52.15
CA GLY A 43 14.61 -59.08 -51.57
C GLY A 43 14.78 -58.49 -50.16
N ASP A 44 15.76 -58.97 -49.39
CA ASP A 44 16.11 -58.41 -48.08
C ASP A 44 16.95 -57.13 -48.22
N GLN A 45 17.85 -57.06 -49.20
CA GLN A 45 18.57 -55.82 -49.54
C GLN A 45 17.61 -54.72 -50.04
N MET A 46 16.65 -55.06 -50.91
CA MET A 46 15.64 -54.11 -51.37
C MET A 46 14.72 -53.63 -50.23
N ARG A 47 14.33 -54.52 -49.31
CA ARG A 47 13.56 -54.13 -48.12
C ARG A 47 14.37 -53.26 -47.17
N GLY A 48 15.65 -53.55 -46.97
CA GLY A 48 16.57 -52.71 -46.18
C GLY A 48 16.79 -51.33 -46.79
N ALA A 49 16.95 -51.24 -48.11
CA ALA A 49 17.07 -49.97 -48.83
C ALA A 49 15.77 -49.14 -48.75
N GLY A 50 14.61 -49.78 -48.86
CA GLY A 50 13.31 -49.14 -48.68
C GLY A 50 13.11 -48.62 -47.26
N ALA A 51 13.48 -49.41 -46.24
CA ALA A 51 13.42 -48.99 -44.84
C ALA A 51 14.35 -47.79 -44.55
N LEU A 52 15.55 -47.77 -45.12
CA LEU A 52 16.47 -46.62 -45.02
C LEU A 52 15.90 -45.37 -45.70
N ALA A 53 15.33 -45.48 -46.90
CA ALA A 53 14.74 -44.34 -47.60
C ALA A 53 13.56 -43.74 -46.82
N VAL A 54 12.71 -44.58 -46.22
CA VAL A 54 11.62 -44.15 -45.34
C VAL A 54 12.16 -43.49 -44.07
N GLY A 55 13.19 -44.06 -43.45
CA GLY A 55 13.82 -43.50 -42.26
C GLY A 55 14.45 -42.12 -42.50
N LEU A 56 15.12 -41.93 -43.64
CA LEU A 56 15.68 -40.63 -44.04
C LEU A 56 14.59 -39.59 -44.34
N GLY A 57 13.50 -39.99 -44.98
CA GLY A 57 12.35 -39.11 -45.22
C GLY A 57 11.61 -38.71 -43.94
N GLN A 58 11.48 -39.62 -42.98
CA GLN A 58 10.91 -39.31 -41.66
C GLN A 58 11.84 -38.40 -40.85
N GLY A 59 13.16 -38.61 -40.93
CA GLY A 59 14.16 -37.77 -40.27
C GLY A 59 14.11 -36.32 -40.74
N SER A 60 14.11 -36.08 -42.05
CA SER A 60 14.02 -34.71 -42.60
C SER A 60 12.69 -34.02 -42.31
N LEU A 61 11.59 -34.78 -42.28
CA LEU A 61 10.29 -34.26 -41.86
C LEU A 61 10.31 -33.82 -40.40
N LEU A 62 10.80 -34.67 -39.48
CA LEU A 62 10.91 -34.35 -38.05
C LEU A 62 11.85 -33.15 -37.80
N GLU A 63 12.94 -33.05 -38.56
CA GLU A 63 13.85 -31.91 -38.54
C GLU A 63 13.16 -30.62 -39.00
N SER A 64 12.37 -30.67 -40.06
CA SER A 64 11.58 -29.50 -40.51
C SER A 64 10.50 -29.10 -39.50
N MET A 65 9.86 -30.08 -38.84
CA MET A 65 8.84 -29.85 -37.80
C MET A 65 9.45 -29.28 -36.52
N SER A 66 10.68 -29.63 -36.17
CA SER A 66 11.39 -29.05 -35.02
C SER A 66 11.86 -27.63 -35.33
N ALA A 67 12.36 -27.36 -36.54
CA ALA A 67 12.75 -26.03 -36.99
C ALA A 67 11.57 -25.05 -36.99
N THR A 68 10.41 -25.48 -37.49
CA THR A 68 9.18 -24.65 -37.50
C THR A 68 8.65 -24.40 -36.09
N GLN A 69 8.69 -25.39 -35.19
CA GLN A 69 8.31 -25.20 -33.79
C GLN A 69 9.26 -24.25 -33.06
N LEU A 70 10.57 -24.35 -33.32
CA LEU A 70 11.57 -23.44 -32.77
C LEU A 70 11.33 -22.00 -33.23
N GLN A 71 11.04 -21.80 -34.52
CA GLN A 71 10.70 -20.48 -35.06
C GLN A 71 9.43 -19.90 -34.43
N LYS A 72 8.38 -20.71 -34.25
CA LYS A 72 7.16 -20.28 -33.55
C LYS A 72 7.43 -19.88 -32.10
N ALA A 73 8.19 -20.70 -31.36
CA ALA A 73 8.56 -20.39 -29.97
C ALA A 73 9.39 -19.09 -29.86
N LEU A 74 10.29 -18.83 -30.81
CA LEU A 74 11.04 -17.57 -30.88
C LEU A 74 10.13 -16.37 -31.18
N GLN A 75 9.18 -16.52 -32.11
CA GLN A 75 8.20 -15.48 -32.42
C GLN A 75 7.31 -15.16 -31.21
N GLU A 76 6.79 -16.18 -30.53
CA GLU A 76 6.01 -16.01 -29.30
C GLU A 76 6.81 -15.34 -28.20
N ARG A 77 8.07 -15.75 -28.00
CA ARG A 77 8.97 -15.11 -27.03
C ARG A 77 9.21 -13.64 -27.34
N LEU A 78 9.40 -13.28 -28.61
CA LEU A 78 9.59 -11.88 -29.02
C LEU A 78 8.32 -11.06 -28.79
N LYS A 79 7.15 -11.63 -29.13
CA LYS A 79 5.85 -11.00 -28.90
C LYS A 79 5.59 -10.75 -27.42
N LEU A 80 5.79 -11.75 -26.56
CA LEU A 80 5.63 -11.61 -25.11
C LEU A 80 6.59 -10.56 -24.52
N ARG A 81 7.82 -10.48 -25.06
CA ARG A 81 8.78 -9.47 -24.63
C ARG A 81 8.34 -8.06 -25.03
N GLN A 82 7.77 -7.89 -26.22
CA GLN A 82 7.22 -6.62 -26.67
C GLN A 82 6.03 -6.20 -25.81
N GLU A 83 5.07 -7.09 -25.60
CA GLU A 83 3.89 -6.85 -24.75
C GLU A 83 4.29 -6.49 -23.31
N SER A 84 5.32 -7.16 -22.77
CA SER A 84 5.87 -6.86 -21.44
C SER A 84 6.47 -5.46 -21.35
N LEU A 85 7.22 -5.03 -22.38
CA LEU A 85 7.81 -3.70 -22.43
C LEU A 85 6.74 -2.61 -22.60
N GLU A 86 5.78 -2.81 -23.50
CA GLU A 86 4.65 -1.90 -23.69
C GLU A 86 3.85 -1.74 -22.38
N GLY A 87 3.55 -2.85 -21.70
CA GLY A 87 2.90 -2.82 -20.39
C GLY A 87 3.69 -2.07 -19.33
N TYR A 88 5.03 -2.22 -19.30
CA TYR A 88 5.89 -1.49 -18.38
C TYR A 88 5.84 0.03 -18.61
N TYR A 89 6.00 0.47 -19.86
CA TYR A 89 6.02 1.90 -20.19
C TYR A 89 4.65 2.56 -20.04
N ASN A 90 3.57 1.85 -20.37
CA ASN A 90 2.20 2.34 -20.15
C ASN A 90 1.91 2.54 -18.65
N ASN A 91 2.29 1.56 -17.82
CA ASN A 91 2.13 1.66 -16.36
C ASN A 91 3.04 2.73 -15.74
N LYS A 92 4.19 3.01 -16.34
CA LYS A 92 5.07 4.10 -15.91
C LYS A 92 4.44 5.46 -16.23
N ALA A 93 3.94 5.65 -17.45
CA ALA A 93 3.27 6.87 -17.87
C ALA A 93 2.04 7.17 -16.99
N PHE A 94 1.19 6.16 -16.75
CA PHE A 94 0.01 6.31 -15.88
C PHE A 94 0.38 6.70 -14.44
N ARG A 95 1.44 6.09 -13.87
CA ARG A 95 1.93 6.44 -12.53
C ARG A 95 2.50 7.85 -12.47
N GLU A 96 3.24 8.28 -13.50
CA GLU A 96 3.78 9.65 -13.57
C GLU A 96 2.67 10.69 -13.70
N GLU A 97 1.64 10.42 -14.50
CA GLU A 97 0.45 11.28 -14.60
C GLU A 97 -0.33 11.34 -13.28
N GLU A 98 -0.52 10.21 -12.61
CA GLU A 98 -1.21 10.15 -11.33
C GLU A 98 -0.42 10.89 -10.23
N LEU A 99 0.91 10.75 -10.20
CA LEU A 99 1.78 11.50 -9.30
C LEU A 99 1.74 13.00 -9.58
N LYS A 100 1.76 13.42 -10.85
CA LYS A 100 1.62 14.83 -11.23
C LYS A 100 0.26 15.39 -10.83
N ARG A 101 -0.82 14.63 -11.04
CA ARG A 101 -2.18 15.01 -10.62
C ARG A 101 -2.27 15.12 -9.10
N LYS A 102 -1.81 14.12 -8.35
CA LYS A 102 -1.78 14.15 -6.87
C LYS A 102 -0.93 15.29 -6.32
N THR A 103 0.16 15.67 -7.00
CA THR A 103 1.01 16.81 -6.59
C THR A 103 0.32 18.14 -6.89
N ALA A 104 -0.29 18.30 -8.07
CA ALA A 104 -1.00 19.53 -8.44
C ALA A 104 -2.28 19.73 -7.62
N GLU A 105 -3.09 18.68 -7.45
CA GLU A 105 -4.27 18.67 -6.57
C GLU A 105 -3.85 18.80 -5.10
N GLY A 106 -2.77 18.15 -4.67
CA GLY A 106 -2.24 18.26 -3.32
C GLY A 106 -1.79 19.68 -2.98
N VAL A 107 -1.07 20.35 -3.89
CA VAL A 107 -0.64 21.74 -3.71
C VAL A 107 -1.83 22.72 -3.81
N ALA A 108 -2.78 22.48 -4.72
CA ALA A 108 -3.99 23.29 -4.83
C ALA A 108 -4.90 23.12 -3.61
N ASN A 109 -5.07 21.90 -3.10
CA ASN A 109 -5.81 21.59 -1.88
C ASN A 109 -5.10 22.15 -0.65
N TYR A 110 -3.78 22.09 -0.59
CA TYR A 110 -2.99 22.74 0.47
C TYR A 110 -3.16 24.26 0.44
N LYS A 111 -3.05 24.90 -0.73
CA LYS A 111 -3.28 26.36 -0.88
C LYS A 111 -4.74 26.75 -0.60
N ALA A 112 -5.70 25.92 -0.99
CA ALA A 112 -7.12 26.15 -0.73
C ALA A 112 -7.48 25.88 0.74
N ALA A 113 -6.80 24.94 1.41
CA ALA A 113 -6.89 24.72 2.85
C ALA A 113 -6.25 25.89 3.61
N ALA A 114 -5.05 26.34 3.22
CA ALA A 114 -4.38 27.51 3.79
C ALA A 114 -5.16 28.82 3.60
N LYS A 115 -5.86 28.98 2.46
CA LYS A 115 -6.79 30.11 2.23
C LYS A 115 -8.10 29.98 2.98
N ARG A 116 -8.58 28.76 3.24
CA ARG A 116 -9.78 28.49 4.05
C ARG A 116 -9.49 28.53 5.56
N SER A 117 -8.24 28.29 5.94
CA SER A 117 -7.69 28.33 7.29
C SER A 117 -7.01 29.67 7.57
N THR A 118 -7.56 30.78 7.08
CA THR A 118 -7.32 32.07 7.75
C THR A 118 -8.07 32.02 9.06
N HIS A 119 -7.56 31.24 10.01
CA HIS A 119 -8.00 31.29 11.39
C HIS A 119 -7.93 32.75 11.82
N LYS A 120 -9.04 33.28 12.30
CA LYS A 120 -9.08 34.65 12.78
C LYS A 120 -8.16 34.75 13.99
N ARG A 121 -7.44 35.86 14.17
CA ARG A 121 -6.70 36.13 15.42
C ARG A 121 -7.62 35.96 16.62
N LEU A 122 -7.06 35.62 17.78
CA LEU A 122 -7.85 35.48 19.00
C LEU A 122 -8.57 36.80 19.28
N SER A 123 -9.87 36.71 19.56
CA SER A 123 -10.66 37.89 19.92
C SER A 123 -10.28 38.38 21.32
N LYS A 124 -10.60 39.65 21.64
CA LYS A 124 -10.34 40.22 22.98
C LYS A 124 -11.07 39.48 24.12
N SER A 125 -12.12 38.72 23.79
CA SER A 125 -12.84 37.86 24.75
C SER A 125 -12.17 36.50 24.96
N GLN A 126 -11.20 36.13 24.12
CA GLN A 126 -10.45 34.87 24.20
C GLN A 126 -9.04 35.09 24.75
N ILE A 127 -8.42 36.24 24.48
CA ILE A 127 -7.12 36.62 25.01
C ILE A 127 -7.08 38.06 25.48
N HIS A 128 -6.43 38.29 26.62
CA HIS A 128 -6.19 39.63 27.13
C HIS A 128 -4.97 40.25 26.44
N PRO A 129 -5.11 41.37 25.68
CA PRO A 129 -4.06 41.87 24.79
C PRO A 129 -2.76 42.29 25.50
N SER A 130 -2.85 42.78 26.74
CA SER A 130 -1.69 43.33 27.46
C SER A 130 -1.08 42.37 28.47
N THR A 131 -1.78 41.30 28.85
CA THR A 131 -1.28 40.32 29.83
C THR A 131 -0.99 38.96 29.17
N GLY A 132 -1.48 38.72 27.95
CA GLY A 132 -1.34 37.43 27.28
C GLY A 132 -2.19 36.32 27.89
N GLU A 133 -3.06 36.66 28.85
CA GLU A 133 -3.91 35.69 29.56
C GLU A 133 -4.98 35.12 28.62
N LEU A 134 -5.10 33.79 28.60
CA LEU A 134 -5.98 33.05 27.71
C LEU A 134 -7.19 32.51 28.48
N TYR A 135 -8.39 32.68 27.93
CA TYR A 135 -9.61 32.13 28.51
C TYR A 135 -9.91 30.74 27.97
N TRP A 136 -9.86 29.72 28.82
CA TRP A 136 -10.12 28.33 28.41
C TRP A 136 -11.62 27.97 28.49
N PRO A 137 -12.19 27.38 27.43
CA PRO A 137 -13.51 26.75 27.51
C PRO A 137 -13.54 25.63 28.56
N LYS A 138 -14.69 25.39 29.21
CA LYS A 138 -14.84 24.41 30.30
C LYS A 138 -14.22 23.03 30.03
N PRO A 139 -14.36 22.41 28.83
CA PRO A 139 -13.74 21.11 28.56
C PRO A 139 -12.20 21.16 28.53
N LEU A 140 -11.62 22.31 28.19
CA LEU A 140 -10.17 22.53 28.14
C LEU A 140 -9.61 23.05 29.47
N ASP A 141 -10.45 23.65 30.32
CA ASP A 141 -10.09 24.11 31.66
C ASP A 141 -10.05 22.98 32.71
N ALA A 142 -10.09 21.73 32.27
CA ALA A 142 -9.94 20.58 33.14
C ALA A 142 -8.57 20.60 33.86
N LYS A 143 -8.55 20.11 35.10
CA LYS A 143 -7.33 20.06 35.93
C LYS A 143 -6.26 19.14 35.32
N GLU A 144 -6.71 18.10 34.63
CA GLU A 144 -5.88 17.13 33.93
C GLU A 144 -5.08 17.77 32.79
N LEU A 145 -5.58 18.87 32.23
CA LEU A 145 -4.91 19.60 31.14
C LEU A 145 -4.02 20.74 31.63
N GLU A 146 -4.05 21.07 32.92
CA GLU A 146 -3.22 22.11 33.54
C GLU A 146 -1.72 21.97 33.21
N PRO A 147 -1.10 20.76 33.23
CA PRO A 147 0.31 20.61 32.88
C PRO A 147 0.66 20.99 31.44
N TYR A 148 -0.32 20.92 30.53
CA TYR A 148 -0.16 21.30 29.12
C TYR A 148 -0.55 22.75 28.87
N ARG A 149 -1.50 23.30 29.65
CA ARG A 149 -1.94 24.69 29.55
C ARG A 149 -0.94 25.68 30.13
N ARG A 150 -0.41 25.40 31.32
CA ARG A 150 0.52 26.31 32.00
C ARG A 150 1.72 26.73 31.13
N PRO A 151 2.41 25.82 30.42
CA PRO A 151 3.52 26.21 29.57
C PRO A 151 3.10 27.07 28.36
N ILE A 152 1.84 26.97 27.90
CA ILE A 152 1.25 27.84 26.87
C ILE A 152 1.01 29.23 27.45
N GLU A 153 0.35 29.29 28.62
CA GLU A 153 0.05 30.53 29.33
C GLU A 153 1.31 31.32 29.68
N GLU A 154 2.36 30.65 30.18
CA GLU A 154 3.67 31.26 30.44
C GLU A 154 4.27 31.90 29.19
N SER A 155 4.25 31.18 28.06
CA SER A 155 4.81 31.67 26.81
C SER A 155 4.00 32.82 26.22
N LEU A 156 2.66 32.78 26.31
CA LEU A 156 1.82 33.89 25.86
C LEU A 156 1.86 35.09 26.82
N ALA A 157 2.05 34.87 28.11
CA ALA A 157 2.26 35.94 29.09
C ALA A 157 3.59 36.67 28.83
N LYS A 158 4.66 35.92 28.53
CA LYS A 158 5.96 36.48 28.10
C LYS A 158 5.82 37.44 26.91
N ARG A 159 4.88 37.16 26.00
CA ARG A 159 4.54 38.06 24.88
C ARG A 159 3.92 39.37 25.33
N GLY A 160 3.14 39.38 26.42
CA GLY A 160 2.52 40.59 26.98
C GLY A 160 3.43 41.38 27.94
N SER A 161 4.47 40.73 28.47
CA SER A 161 5.38 41.32 29.47
C SER A 161 6.35 42.35 28.88
N PRO A 162 6.42 43.58 29.45
CA PRO A 162 7.43 44.56 29.05
C PRO A 162 8.84 44.07 29.37
N GLY A 163 9.72 44.01 28.36
CA GLY A 163 11.14 43.67 28.53
C GLY A 163 11.49 42.20 28.30
N GLU A 164 10.51 41.35 28.01
CA GLU A 164 10.74 39.96 27.60
C GLU A 164 10.55 39.80 26.08
N THR A 165 11.40 39.00 25.44
CA THR A 165 11.30 38.72 24.00
C THR A 165 10.58 37.41 23.79
N TYR A 166 9.41 37.45 23.15
CA TYR A 166 8.72 36.27 22.65
C TYR A 166 9.37 35.80 21.36
N ASP A 167 9.97 34.61 21.38
CA ASP A 167 10.79 34.09 20.29
C ASP A 167 10.22 32.81 19.66
N ARG A 168 10.90 32.31 18.63
CA ARG A 168 10.51 31.09 17.93
C ARG A 168 10.45 29.86 18.83
N PHE A 169 11.29 29.78 19.87
CA PHE A 169 11.26 28.64 20.80
C PHE A 169 10.02 28.69 21.69
N ASP A 170 9.58 29.89 22.09
CA ASP A 170 8.32 30.06 22.80
C ASP A 170 7.13 29.62 21.93
N TYR A 171 7.10 29.98 20.65
CA TYR A 171 6.10 29.47 19.71
C TYR A 171 6.13 27.95 19.59
N LEU A 172 7.31 27.34 19.40
CA LEU A 172 7.44 25.88 19.30
C LEU A 172 6.98 25.15 20.57
N LYS A 173 7.21 25.76 21.75
CA LYS A 173 6.71 25.26 23.03
C LYS A 173 5.18 25.27 23.04
N VAL A 174 4.55 26.37 22.63
CA VAL A 174 3.10 26.50 22.51
C VAL A 174 2.53 25.46 21.54
N ALA A 175 3.05 25.38 20.32
CA ALA A 175 2.59 24.44 19.29
C ALA A 175 2.69 22.98 19.76
N LYS A 176 3.78 22.61 20.43
CA LYS A 176 3.95 21.26 21.00
C LYS A 176 2.87 20.95 22.05
N MET A 177 2.59 21.88 22.96
CA MET A 177 1.59 21.66 24.00
C MET A 177 0.16 21.64 23.43
N LEU A 178 -0.16 22.49 22.46
CA LEU A 178 -1.45 22.48 21.78
C LEU A 178 -1.72 21.14 21.07
N ASN A 179 -0.70 20.53 20.46
CA ASN A 179 -0.83 19.20 19.88
C ASN A 179 -1.19 18.14 20.94
N LEU A 180 -0.56 18.17 22.10
CA LEU A 180 -0.88 17.24 23.21
C LEU A 180 -2.31 17.45 23.73
N ILE A 181 -2.77 18.70 23.83
CA ILE A 181 -4.16 19.00 24.21
C ILE A 181 -5.12 18.50 23.12
N SER A 182 -4.80 18.67 21.84
CA SER A 182 -5.62 18.14 20.75
C SER A 182 -5.72 16.62 20.79
N GLU A 183 -4.62 15.91 21.08
CA GLU A 183 -4.62 14.46 21.26
C GLU A 183 -5.50 14.05 22.46
N ALA A 184 -5.44 14.80 23.56
CA ALA A 184 -6.31 14.58 24.71
C ALA A 184 -7.78 14.75 24.35
N VAL A 185 -8.15 15.79 23.59
CA VAL A 185 -9.50 16.00 23.06
C VAL A 185 -9.92 14.83 22.16
N ASP A 186 -9.03 14.34 21.31
CA ASP A 186 -9.30 13.18 20.44
C ASP A 186 -9.54 11.89 21.23
N SER A 187 -8.93 11.73 22.40
CA SER A 187 -9.14 10.58 23.27
C SER A 187 -10.53 10.55 23.93
N ILE A 188 -11.16 11.73 24.07
CA ILE A 188 -12.48 11.88 24.72
C ILE A 188 -13.60 12.23 23.73
N LYS A 189 -13.30 12.29 22.42
CA LYS A 189 -14.26 12.69 21.38
C LYS A 189 -15.55 11.86 21.37
N ASP A 190 -15.48 10.58 21.75
CA ASP A 190 -16.65 9.69 21.80
C ASP A 190 -17.60 10.00 22.97
N LYS A 191 -17.15 10.83 23.93
CA LYS A 191 -17.93 11.28 25.10
C LYS A 191 -18.50 12.70 24.95
N LEU A 192 -18.11 13.41 23.89
CA LEU A 192 -18.50 14.79 23.60
C LEU A 192 -19.42 14.81 22.38
N ASP A 193 -20.21 15.88 22.24
CA ASP A 193 -20.94 16.09 20.99
C ASP A 193 -19.97 16.41 19.84
N ALA A 194 -20.29 15.95 18.63
CA ALA A 194 -19.42 16.16 17.47
C ALA A 194 -19.21 17.65 17.17
N ALA A 195 -20.22 18.50 17.38
CA ALA A 195 -20.08 19.94 17.18
C ALA A 195 -19.17 20.57 18.25
N GLU A 196 -19.22 20.08 19.48
CA GLU A 196 -18.35 20.52 20.56
C GLU A 196 -16.88 20.18 20.28
N VAL A 197 -16.59 18.96 19.83
CA VAL A 197 -15.22 18.56 19.45
C VAL A 197 -14.67 19.46 18.34
N VAL A 198 -15.47 19.76 17.32
CA VAL A 198 -15.06 20.66 16.24
C VAL A 198 -14.77 22.06 16.76
N ALA A 199 -15.62 22.62 17.63
CA ALA A 199 -15.43 23.94 18.21
C ALA A 199 -14.14 24.01 19.06
N LEU A 200 -13.87 22.98 19.86
CA LEU A 200 -12.64 22.90 20.67
C LEU A 200 -11.39 22.85 19.79
N LYS A 201 -11.40 22.03 18.74
CA LYS A 201 -10.25 21.95 17.80
C LYS A 201 -10.03 23.26 17.06
N GLN A 202 -11.10 23.90 16.59
CA GLN A 202 -11.01 25.22 15.96
C GLN A 202 -10.41 26.26 16.91
N TYR A 203 -10.75 26.21 18.21
CA TYR A 203 -10.16 27.09 19.21
C TYR A 203 -8.66 26.85 19.39
N LEU A 204 -8.22 25.59 19.46
CA LEU A 204 -6.80 25.24 19.56
C LEU A 204 -6.02 25.70 18.32
N GLU A 205 -6.56 25.50 17.13
CA GLU A 205 -5.97 25.99 15.88
C GLU A 205 -5.90 27.53 15.84
N GLN A 206 -6.89 28.22 16.43
CA GLN A 206 -6.89 29.67 16.56
C GLN A 206 -5.75 30.16 17.47
N ILE A 207 -5.49 29.46 18.58
CA ILE A 207 -4.36 29.75 19.46
C ILE A 207 -3.04 29.50 18.75
N ASP A 208 -2.89 28.38 18.04
CA ASP A 208 -1.68 28.08 17.26
C ASP A 208 -1.38 29.18 16.24
N TYR A 209 -2.42 29.66 15.54
CA TYR A 209 -2.27 30.74 14.58
C TYR A 209 -1.85 32.06 15.26
N ASP A 210 -2.49 32.42 16.37
CA ASP A 210 -2.18 33.66 17.11
C ASP A 210 -0.77 33.64 17.73
N ALA A 211 -0.32 32.47 18.19
CA ALA A 211 1.00 32.27 18.77
C ALA A 211 2.16 32.47 17.77
N ARG A 212 1.88 32.56 16.47
CA ARG A 212 2.92 32.84 15.46
C ARG A 212 3.35 34.30 15.42
N PHE A 213 2.69 35.17 16.20
CA PHE A 213 2.91 36.61 16.20
C PHE A 213 3.45 37.09 17.55
N ASN A 214 4.43 38.00 17.50
CA ASN A 214 4.95 38.70 18.68
C ASN A 214 4.05 39.90 19.07
N ALA A 215 4.44 40.62 20.11
CA ALA A 215 3.71 41.80 20.60
C ALA A 215 3.61 42.95 19.57
N ALA A 216 4.58 43.04 18.65
CA ALA A 216 4.63 44.02 17.58
C ALA A 216 3.87 43.58 16.32
N ASP A 217 3.13 42.46 16.40
CA ASP A 217 2.40 41.84 15.29
C ASP A 217 3.30 41.30 14.17
N GLU A 218 4.58 41.09 14.46
CA GLU A 218 5.51 40.46 13.53
C GLU A 218 5.43 38.94 13.71
N ARG A 219 5.48 38.24 12.58
CA ARG A 219 5.46 36.79 12.57
C ARG A 219 6.84 36.24 12.99
N ILE A 220 6.90 35.08 13.64
CA ILE A 220 8.16 34.58 14.23
C ILE A 220 8.45 33.09 13.94
N ASP A 221 7.66 32.47 13.07
CA ASP A 221 7.75 31.04 12.74
C ASP A 221 8.70 30.72 11.57
N TYR A 222 9.42 31.71 11.03
CA TYR A 222 10.42 31.54 9.96
C TYR A 222 11.81 31.14 10.47
#